data_AF-A0A7X8AEB8-F1
#
_entry.id   AF-A0A7X8AEB8-F1
#
_cell.length_a   1.000
_cell.length_b   1.000
_cell.length_c   1.000
_cell.angle_alpha   90.00
_cell.angle_beta   90.00
_cell.angle_gamma   90.00
#
_symmetry.space_group_name_H-M   'P 1'
#
loop_
_entity.id
_entity.type
_entity.pdbx_description
1 polymer ?
#
loop_
_entity_poly.entity_id
_entity_poly.type
_entity_poly.pdbx_seq_one_letter_code
_entity_poly.pdbx_strand_id
1 'polypeptide(L)'
;MDEFRKPFEYDDEKRGLLILFIIMVITIDGSIAVALTLQVYGVFKTVPMVAMVFAATGVLYILSILYTAVYCYRLKEGTAKVAKVYLVIRVLFTVFSIVVVYLRNVSDERLIGSGPQQFRSIEELSRIGLIYPIIYTLTFSALWFLYFSRSKRFKKKFVEAKGA
;
A
#
# COMPACT_ATOMS: atom_id res chain seq x y z
N MET A 1 14.79 24.92 35.31
CA MET A 1 14.49 23.48 35.53
C MET A 1 14.59 22.81 34.19
N ASP A 2 15.79 22.36 33.84
CA ASP A 2 16.00 21.52 32.67
C ASP A 2 15.56 20.12 33.05
N GLU A 3 14.39 19.70 32.58
CA GLU A 3 14.07 18.28 32.48
C GLU A 3 15.05 17.68 31.47
N PHE A 4 16.20 17.25 31.98
CA PHE A 4 17.11 16.38 31.25
C PHE A 4 16.41 15.03 31.07
N ARG A 5 15.57 14.96 30.04
CA ARG A 5 14.83 13.75 29.66
C ARG A 5 15.80 12.65 29.29
N LYS A 6 15.53 11.45 29.81
CA LYS A 6 16.49 10.35 29.76
C LYS A 6 16.73 9.91 28.30
N PRO A 7 17.93 9.43 27.93
CA PRO A 7 18.31 9.15 26.53
C PRO A 7 17.35 8.20 25.79
N PHE A 8 16.64 7.33 26.50
CA PHE A 8 15.69 6.39 25.92
C PHE A 8 14.38 7.03 25.44
N GLU A 9 13.96 8.16 26.01
CA GLU A 9 12.73 8.85 25.59
C GLU A 9 12.85 9.42 24.17
N TYR A 10 14.08 9.70 23.72
CA TYR A 10 14.34 10.18 22.36
C TYR A 10 14.32 9.09 21.29
N ASP A 11 14.43 7.80 21.63
CA ASP A 11 14.49 6.73 20.63
C ASP A 11 13.11 6.16 20.28
N ASP A 12 12.20 6.12 21.25
CA ASP A 12 10.82 5.67 21.06
C ASP A 12 9.97 6.73 20.33
N GLU A 13 10.10 8.03 20.65
CA GLU A 13 9.44 9.11 19.90
C GLU A 13 9.82 9.11 18.41
N LYS A 14 11.06 8.74 18.09
CA LYS A 14 11.50 8.70 16.69
C LYS A 14 10.90 7.51 15.92
N ARG A 15 10.41 6.45 16.58
CA ARG A 15 9.81 5.27 15.91
C ARG A 15 8.33 5.45 15.55
N GLY A 16 7.65 6.47 16.10
CA GLY A 16 6.22 6.69 15.90
C GLY A 16 5.77 6.68 14.43
N LEU A 17 6.47 7.41 13.55
CA LEU A 17 6.15 7.43 12.11
C LEU A 17 6.35 6.05 11.45
N LEU A 18 7.35 5.29 11.85
CA LEU A 18 7.58 3.96 11.29
C LEU A 18 6.52 2.95 11.76
N ILE A 19 6.10 3.06 13.03
CA ILE A 19 5.01 2.26 13.58
C ILE A 19 3.69 2.61 12.88
N LEU A 20 3.43 3.90 12.65
CA LEU A 20 2.28 4.36 11.86
C LEU A 20 2.30 3.75 10.46
N PHE A 21 3.44 3.79 9.76
CA PHE A 21 3.59 3.14 8.46
C PHE A 21 3.24 1.64 8.51
N ILE A 22 3.78 0.92 9.50
CA ILE A 22 3.54 -0.51 9.67
C ILE A 22 2.05 -0.79 9.89
N ILE A 23 1.39 -0.05 10.79
CA ILE A 23 -0.04 -0.20 11.06
C ILE A 23 -0.84 0.05 9.79
N MET A 24 -0.59 1.17 9.09
CA MET A 24 -1.30 1.51 7.86
C MET A 24 -1.12 0.45 6.78
N VAL A 25 0.09 -0.08 6.60
CA VAL A 25 0.36 -1.13 5.60
C VAL A 25 -0.33 -2.45 5.97
N ILE A 26 -0.30 -2.87 7.24
CA ILE A 26 -0.98 -4.11 7.66
C ILE A 26 -2.49 -3.98 7.55
N THR A 27 -3.08 -2.91 8.08
CA THR A 27 -4.54 -2.80 8.18
C THR A 27 -5.16 -2.31 6.88
N ILE A 28 -4.70 -1.18 6.35
CA ILE A 28 -5.29 -0.55 5.17
C ILE A 28 -4.89 -1.32 3.92
N ASP A 29 -3.58 -1.47 3.67
CA ASP A 29 -3.15 -2.15 2.43
C ASP A 29 -3.49 -3.64 2.47
N GLY A 30 -3.46 -4.30 3.64
CA GLY A 30 -3.90 -5.69 3.79
C GLY A 30 -5.38 -5.88 3.43
N SER A 31 -6.26 -5.01 3.95
CA SER A 31 -7.71 -5.07 3.64
C SER A 31 -7.98 -4.78 2.17
N ILE A 32 -7.32 -3.76 1.61
CA ILE A 32 -7.43 -3.39 0.19
C ILE A 32 -6.93 -4.53 -0.70
N ALA A 33 -5.81 -5.16 -0.35
CA ALA A 33 -5.25 -6.29 -1.08
C ALA A 33 -6.27 -7.44 -1.20
N VAL A 34 -6.86 -7.86 -0.08
CA VAL A 34 -7.88 -8.90 -0.06
C VAL A 34 -9.08 -8.51 -0.91
N ALA A 35 -9.62 -7.30 -0.71
CA ALA A 35 -10.80 -6.83 -1.45
C ALA A 35 -10.55 -6.76 -2.96
N LEU A 36 -9.40 -6.24 -3.40
CA LEU A 36 -9.06 -6.13 -4.81
C LEU A 36 -8.75 -7.50 -5.43
N THR A 37 -8.04 -8.38 -4.72
CA THR A 37 -7.79 -9.75 -5.21
C THR A 37 -9.08 -10.50 -5.45
N LEU A 38 -10.05 -10.43 -4.52
CA LEU A 38 -11.35 -11.09 -4.68
C LEU A 38 -12.15 -10.51 -5.85
N GLN A 39 -12.16 -9.20 -6.01
CA GLN A 39 -12.84 -8.54 -7.13
C GLN A 39 -12.21 -8.92 -8.48
N VAL A 40 -10.88 -8.84 -8.61
CA VAL A 40 -10.18 -9.21 -9.85
C VAL A 40 -10.32 -10.70 -10.16
N TYR A 41 -10.28 -11.57 -9.14
CA TYR A 41 -10.60 -12.98 -9.31
C TYR A 41 -12.02 -13.17 -9.87
N GLY A 42 -13.00 -12.45 -9.35
CA GLY A 42 -14.37 -12.44 -9.84
C GLY A 42 -14.49 -11.99 -11.30
N VAL A 43 -13.67 -11.01 -11.73
CA VAL A 43 -13.59 -10.55 -13.13
C VAL A 43 -13.13 -11.69 -14.06
N PHE A 44 -12.10 -12.43 -13.67
CA PHE A 44 -11.48 -13.45 -14.51
C PHE A 44 -11.96 -14.87 -14.24
N LYS A 45 -13.04 -15.08 -13.46
CA LYS A 45 -13.51 -16.41 -13.06
C LYS A 45 -13.80 -17.36 -14.22
N THR A 46 -14.12 -16.82 -15.40
CA THR A 46 -14.40 -17.59 -16.63
C THR A 46 -13.13 -18.08 -17.32
N VAL A 47 -11.96 -17.57 -16.95
CA VAL A 47 -10.64 -18.01 -17.43
C VAL A 47 -9.84 -18.52 -16.24
N PRO A 48 -9.97 -19.82 -15.87
CA PRO A 48 -9.49 -20.35 -14.59
C PRO A 48 -7.99 -20.14 -14.35
N MET A 49 -7.18 -20.26 -15.40
CA MET A 49 -5.74 -20.05 -15.31
C MET A 49 -5.39 -18.62 -14.90
N VAL A 50 -6.01 -17.61 -15.53
CA VAL A 50 -5.78 -16.19 -15.21
C VAL A 50 -6.27 -15.88 -13.80
N ALA A 51 -7.44 -16.38 -13.41
CA ALA A 51 -7.98 -16.20 -12.06
C ALA A 51 -7.05 -16.78 -10.98
N MET A 52 -6.50 -17.98 -11.18
CA MET A 52 -5.55 -18.61 -10.26
C MET A 52 -4.24 -17.83 -10.15
N VAL A 53 -3.69 -17.33 -11.27
CA VAL A 53 -2.49 -16.49 -11.26
C VAL A 53 -2.73 -15.20 -10.47
N PHE A 54 -3.89 -14.57 -10.61
CA PHE A 54 -4.24 -13.38 -9.82
C PHE A 54 -4.39 -13.69 -8.33
N ALA A 55 -5.05 -14.80 -7.98
CA ALA A 55 -5.16 -15.23 -6.59
C ALA A 55 -3.77 -15.46 -5.97
N ALA A 56 -2.88 -16.18 -6.67
CA ALA A 56 -1.51 -16.39 -6.22
C ALA A 56 -0.75 -15.07 -6.07
N THR A 57 -0.91 -14.14 -7.01
CA THR A 57 -0.30 -12.80 -6.96
C THR A 57 -0.82 -12.00 -5.76
N GLY A 58 -2.12 -12.08 -5.45
CA GLY A 58 -2.70 -11.47 -4.25
C GLY A 58 -2.13 -12.02 -2.96
N VAL A 59 -1.98 -13.34 -2.85
CA VAL A 59 -1.32 -13.99 -1.70
C VAL A 59 0.14 -13.52 -1.57
N LEU A 60 0.89 -13.52 -2.67
CA LEU A 60 2.27 -13.02 -2.68
C LEU A 60 2.36 -11.54 -2.27
N TYR A 61 1.40 -10.72 -2.69
CA TYR A 61 1.33 -9.32 -2.30
C TYR A 61 1.07 -9.16 -0.79
N ILE A 62 0.16 -9.94 -0.20
CA ILE A 62 -0.05 -9.96 1.26
C ILE A 62 1.21 -10.42 2.00
N LEU A 63 1.90 -11.45 1.51
CA LEU A 63 3.19 -11.86 2.08
C LEU A 63 4.23 -10.75 1.99
N SER A 64 4.23 -9.95 0.91
CA SER A 64 5.12 -8.79 0.77
C SER A 64 4.83 -7.67 1.76
N ILE A 65 3.54 -7.46 2.10
CA ILE A 65 3.08 -6.54 3.16
C ILE A 65 3.67 -6.99 4.51
N LEU A 66 3.46 -8.25 4.87
CA LEU A 66 3.93 -8.82 6.15
C LEU A 66 5.47 -8.80 6.24
N TYR A 67 6.14 -9.20 5.15
CA TYR A 67 7.60 -9.14 5.06
C TYR A 67 8.10 -7.71 5.30
N THR A 68 7.53 -6.73 4.62
CA THR A 68 7.93 -5.32 4.76
C THR A 68 7.67 -4.80 6.15
N ALA A 69 6.51 -5.12 6.74
CA ALA A 69 6.16 -4.74 8.11
C ALA A 69 7.18 -5.28 9.13
N VAL A 70 7.50 -6.58 9.08
CA VAL A 70 8.47 -7.22 9.97
C VAL A 70 9.87 -6.65 9.74
N TYR A 71 10.26 -6.42 8.49
CA TYR A 71 11.58 -5.87 8.15
C TYR A 71 11.76 -4.45 8.68
N CYS A 72 10.73 -3.61 8.51
CA CYS A 72 10.68 -2.26 9.05
C CYS A 72 10.67 -2.25 10.58
N TYR A 73 9.88 -3.12 11.21
CA TYR A 73 9.81 -3.23 12.68
C TYR A 73 11.18 -3.60 13.28
N ARG A 74 11.88 -4.55 12.67
CA ARG A 74 13.21 -4.98 13.11
C ARG A 74 14.34 -4.00 12.76
N LEU A 75 14.05 -2.91 12.01
CA LEU A 75 15.05 -1.90 11.61
C LEU A 75 16.33 -2.48 11.00
N LYS A 76 16.20 -3.56 10.21
CA LYS A 76 17.30 -4.25 9.56
C LYS A 76 18.05 -3.33 8.59
N GLU A 77 19.29 -3.68 8.27
CA GLU A 77 20.05 -2.99 7.22
C GLU A 77 19.26 -3.02 5.90
N GLY A 78 19.26 -1.91 5.16
CA GLY A 78 18.47 -1.82 3.92
C GLY A 78 16.95 -1.69 4.12
N THR A 79 16.44 -1.42 5.33
CA THR A 79 15.00 -1.17 5.57
C THR A 79 14.41 -0.16 4.59
N ALA A 80 15.11 0.96 4.35
CA ALA A 80 14.66 1.97 3.39
C ALA A 80 14.58 1.45 1.95
N LYS A 81 15.46 0.52 1.55
CA LYS A 81 15.41 -0.10 0.22
C LYS A 81 14.19 -1.02 0.12
N VAL A 82 13.99 -1.90 1.11
CA VAL A 82 12.84 -2.83 1.15
C VAL A 82 11.53 -2.06 1.14
N ALA A 83 11.37 -1.05 1.99
CA ALA A 83 10.16 -0.24 2.05
C ALA A 83 9.88 0.49 0.73
N LYS A 84 10.91 1.05 0.07
CA LYS A 84 10.75 1.70 -1.24
C LYS A 84 10.34 0.73 -2.34
N VAL A 85 10.95 -0.47 -2.38
CA VAL A 85 10.56 -1.52 -3.33
C VAL A 85 9.10 -1.93 -3.09
N TYR A 86 8.71 -2.14 -1.84
CA TYR A 86 7.33 -2.41 -1.47
C TYR A 86 6.38 -1.31 -1.97
N LEU A 87 6.71 -0.04 -1.78
CA LEU A 87 5.86 1.08 -2.23
C LEU A 87 5.68 1.10 -3.74
N VAL A 88 6.69 0.71 -4.52
CA VAL A 88 6.57 0.57 -5.98
C VAL A 88 5.66 -0.59 -6.33
N ILE A 89 5.87 -1.76 -5.71
CA ILE A 89 5.01 -2.94 -5.89
C ILE A 89 3.55 -2.62 -5.53
N ARG A 90 3.33 -1.88 -4.43
CA ARG A 90 2.02 -1.41 -3.96
C ARG A 90 1.31 -0.58 -5.00
N VAL A 91 1.99 0.39 -5.61
CA VAL A 91 1.39 1.22 -6.68
C VAL A 91 1.02 0.35 -7.86
N LEU A 92 1.94 -0.49 -8.33
CA LEU A 92 1.70 -1.33 -9.50
C LEU A 92 0.52 -2.27 -9.29
N PHE A 93 0.52 -3.02 -8.18
CA PHE A 93 -0.55 -3.97 -7.84
C PHE A 93 -1.90 -3.29 -7.66
N THR A 94 -1.93 -2.21 -6.87
CA THR A 94 -3.19 -1.52 -6.51
C THR A 94 -3.77 -0.79 -7.72
N VAL A 95 -2.96 -0.02 -8.46
CA VAL A 95 -3.44 0.71 -9.65
C VAL A 95 -3.91 -0.26 -10.72
N PHE A 96 -3.15 -1.32 -11.00
CA PHE A 96 -3.57 -2.34 -11.97
C PHE A 96 -4.92 -2.96 -11.57
N SER A 97 -5.07 -3.36 -10.31
CA SER A 97 -6.30 -3.99 -9.82
C SER A 97 -7.49 -3.03 -9.86
N ILE A 98 -7.31 -1.77 -9.47
CA ILE A 98 -8.34 -0.73 -9.56
C ILE A 98 -8.79 -0.56 -11.01
N VAL A 99 -7.85 -0.46 -11.95
CA VAL A 99 -8.18 -0.27 -13.37
C VAL A 99 -8.97 -1.46 -13.91
N VAL A 100 -8.56 -2.70 -13.60
CA VAL A 100 -9.29 -3.90 -14.03
C VAL A 100 -10.72 -3.93 -13.48
N VAL A 101 -10.88 -3.67 -12.18
CA VAL A 101 -12.20 -3.63 -11.53
C VAL A 101 -13.05 -2.50 -12.12
N TYR A 102 -12.48 -1.33 -12.35
CA TYR A 102 -13.18 -0.20 -12.96
C TYR A 102 -13.65 -0.50 -14.38
N LEU A 103 -12.81 -1.11 -15.23
CA LEU A 103 -13.19 -1.50 -16.59
C LEU A 103 -14.34 -2.52 -16.60
N ARG A 104 -14.36 -3.43 -15.61
CA ARG A 104 -15.51 -4.33 -15.42
C ARG A 104 -16.77 -3.57 -15.02
N ASN A 105 -16.66 -2.61 -14.09
CA ASN A 105 -17.82 -1.89 -13.56
C ASN A 105 -18.40 -0.90 -14.58
N VAL A 106 -17.56 -0.20 -15.35
CA VAL A 106 -18.03 0.76 -16.36
C VAL A 106 -18.76 0.08 -17.53
N SER A 107 -18.51 -1.21 -17.74
CA SER A 107 -19.23 -2.03 -18.74
C SER A 107 -20.52 -2.67 -18.21
N ASP A 108 -20.84 -2.50 -16.92
CA ASP A 108 -22.07 -3.00 -16.31
C ASP A 108 -23.11 -1.88 -16.14
N GLU A 109 -24.06 -1.81 -17.07
CA GLU A 109 -25.13 -0.81 -17.06
C GLU A 109 -26.01 -0.86 -15.80
N ARG A 110 -26.04 -1.99 -15.08
CA ARG A 110 -26.84 -2.16 -13.87
C ARG A 110 -26.31 -1.36 -12.68
N LEU A 111 -25.05 -0.90 -12.76
CA LEU A 111 -24.41 -0.12 -11.71
C LEU A 111 -24.77 1.38 -11.76
N ILE A 112 -25.41 1.85 -12.86
CA ILE A 112 -25.81 3.25 -13.01
C ILE A 112 -27.33 3.38 -12.83
N GLY A 113 -27.75 4.25 -11.92
CA GLY A 113 -29.16 4.51 -11.66
C GLY A 113 -29.44 5.19 -10.31
N SER A 114 -30.70 5.18 -9.90
CA SER A 114 -31.19 5.81 -8.66
C SER A 114 -31.53 4.81 -7.55
N GLY A 115 -31.28 3.52 -7.78
CA GLY A 115 -31.53 2.45 -6.83
C GLY A 115 -30.48 2.37 -5.71
N PRO A 116 -30.77 1.61 -4.64
CA PRO A 116 -29.79 1.33 -3.60
C PRO A 116 -28.54 0.66 -4.20
N GLN A 117 -27.35 1.12 -3.79
CA GLN A 117 -26.04 0.62 -4.27
C GLN A 117 -25.69 0.91 -5.74
N GLN A 118 -26.43 1.81 -6.41
CA GLN A 118 -26.07 2.30 -7.74
C GLN A 118 -25.31 3.64 -7.65
N PHE A 119 -24.46 3.88 -8.63
CA PHE A 119 -23.86 5.19 -8.86
C PHE A 119 -24.86 6.06 -9.64
N ARG A 120 -24.95 7.35 -9.30
CA ARG A 120 -25.89 8.29 -9.95
C ARG A 120 -25.50 8.56 -11.40
N SER A 121 -24.21 8.45 -11.72
CA SER A 121 -23.68 8.65 -13.07
C SER A 121 -22.35 7.92 -13.28
N ILE A 122 -21.97 7.77 -14.54
CA ILE A 122 -20.64 7.26 -14.93
C ILE A 122 -19.53 8.14 -14.37
N GLU A 123 -19.78 9.45 -14.26
CA GLU A 123 -18.82 10.38 -13.69
C GLU A 123 -18.59 10.10 -12.19
N GLU A 124 -19.66 9.85 -11.43
CA GLU A 124 -19.54 9.47 -10.02
C GLU A 124 -18.78 8.14 -9.86
N LEU A 125 -19.12 7.14 -10.69
CA LEU A 125 -18.40 5.86 -10.74
C LEU A 125 -16.91 6.07 -11.04
N SER A 126 -16.57 6.95 -11.98
CA SER A 126 -15.17 7.28 -12.35
C SER A 126 -14.43 7.94 -11.18
N ARG A 127 -15.07 8.89 -10.50
CA ARG A 127 -14.45 9.60 -9.36
C ARG A 127 -14.18 8.64 -8.20
N ILE A 128 -15.20 7.87 -7.79
CA ILE A 128 -15.12 6.99 -6.62
C ILE A 128 -14.35 5.71 -6.91
N GLY A 129 -14.56 5.10 -8.08
CA GLY A 129 -14.01 3.80 -8.45
C GLY A 129 -12.62 3.84 -9.08
N LEU A 130 -12.16 4.99 -9.59
CA LEU A 130 -10.89 5.11 -10.30
C LEU A 130 -10.03 6.26 -9.78
N ILE A 131 -10.53 7.50 -9.84
CA ILE A 131 -9.71 8.70 -9.63
C ILE A 131 -9.25 8.83 -8.18
N TYR A 132 -10.18 8.84 -7.21
CA TYR A 132 -9.80 8.99 -5.80
C TYR A 132 -8.92 7.86 -5.27
N PRO A 133 -9.21 6.57 -5.56
CA PRO A 133 -8.34 5.46 -5.14
C PRO A 133 -6.93 5.56 -5.72
N ILE A 134 -6.77 5.94 -7.00
CA ILE A 134 -5.46 6.10 -7.63
C ILE A 134 -4.70 7.27 -7.01
N ILE A 135 -5.33 8.43 -6.85
CA ILE A 135 -4.69 9.60 -6.22
C ILE A 135 -4.24 9.27 -4.81
N TYR A 136 -5.09 8.63 -4.01
CA TYR A 136 -4.73 8.19 -2.66
C TYR A 136 -3.52 7.24 -2.67
N THR A 137 -3.54 6.24 -3.55
CA THR A 137 -2.47 5.24 -3.68
C THR A 137 -1.14 5.89 -4.05
N LEU A 138 -1.15 6.80 -5.03
CA LEU A 138 0.04 7.51 -5.49
C LEU A 138 0.57 8.48 -4.43
N THR A 139 -0.29 9.32 -3.85
CA THR A 139 0.11 10.29 -2.82
C THR A 139 0.68 9.60 -1.60
N PHE A 140 0.00 8.57 -1.07
CA PHE A 140 0.51 7.80 0.06
C PHE A 140 1.88 7.20 -0.25
N SER A 141 2.04 6.58 -1.43
CA SER A 141 3.29 5.93 -1.79
C SER A 141 4.41 6.94 -1.97
N ALA A 142 4.14 8.09 -2.59
CA ALA A 142 5.11 9.16 -2.77
C ALA A 142 5.58 9.75 -1.44
N LEU A 143 4.66 10.05 -0.51
CA LEU A 143 4.99 10.59 0.81
C LEU A 143 5.89 9.65 1.60
N TRP A 144 5.55 8.36 1.66
CA TRP A 144 6.38 7.37 2.35
C TRP A 144 7.70 7.12 1.64
N PHE A 145 7.72 7.11 0.30
CA PHE A 145 8.96 6.95 -0.45
C PHE A 145 9.94 8.11 -0.17
N LEU A 146 9.42 9.34 -0.09
CA LEU A 146 10.19 10.52 0.30
C LEU A 146 10.68 10.41 1.75
N TYR A 147 9.84 9.95 2.68
CA TYR A 147 10.22 9.69 4.07
C TYR A 147 11.42 8.72 4.14
N PHE A 148 11.33 7.56 3.48
CA PHE A 148 12.42 6.57 3.48
C PHE A 148 13.68 7.06 2.74
N SER A 149 13.54 7.99 1.80
CA SER A 149 14.69 8.56 1.06
C SER A 149 15.40 9.69 1.80
N ARG A 150 14.66 10.53 2.54
CA ARG A 150 15.20 11.74 3.17
C ARG A 150 15.46 11.61 4.67
N SER A 151 14.87 10.62 5.35
CA SER A 151 15.03 10.48 6.79
C SER A 151 16.50 10.25 7.19
N LYS A 152 17.00 11.11 8.09
CA LYS A 152 18.36 11.04 8.65
C LYS A 152 18.66 9.67 9.29
N ARG A 153 17.62 9.00 9.81
CA ARG A 153 17.70 7.65 10.40
C ARG A 153 18.27 6.61 9.45
N PHE A 154 17.92 6.68 8.17
CA PHE A 154 18.40 5.72 7.17
C PHE A 154 19.66 6.20 6.45
N LYS A 155 19.99 7.49 6.52
CA LYS A 155 21.27 8.03 6.01
C LYS A 155 22.46 7.68 6.89
N LYS A 156 22.33 7.75 8.22
CA LYS A 156 23.45 7.45 9.15
C LYS A 156 23.96 6.01 9.05
N LYS A 157 23.04 5.03 9.00
CA LYS A 157 23.40 3.60 8.84
C LYS A 157 24.15 3.30 7.53
N PHE A 158 23.94 4.09 6.47
CA PHE A 158 24.65 3.90 5.19
C PHE A 158 26.09 4.43 5.23
N VAL A 159 26.38 5.41 6.08
CA VAL A 159 27.73 5.96 6.28
C VAL A 159 28.55 5.06 7.21
N GLU A 160 27.94 4.54 8.28
CA GLU A 160 28.60 3.56 9.16
C GLU A 160 28.92 2.24 8.45
N ALA A 161 28.02 1.74 7.58
CA ALA A 161 28.26 0.51 6.81
C ALA A 161 29.26 0.65 5.63
N LYS A 162 29.66 1.88 5.27
CA LYS A 162 30.71 2.14 4.28
C LYS A 162 32.04 2.58 4.90
N GLY A 163 32.05 2.83 6.21
CA GLY A 163 33.21 3.27 6.99
C GLY A 163 33.81 2.18 7.88
N ALA A 164 33.33 0.94 7.76
CA ALA A 164 33.89 -0.27 8.36
C ALA A 164 34.27 -1.24 7.24
#